data_AF-A0A8E5HL03-F1
#
_entry.id   AF-A0A8E5HL03-F1
#
_cell.length_a   1.000
_cell.length_b   1.000
_cell.length_c   1.000
_cell.angle_alpha   90.00
_cell.angle_beta   90.00
_cell.angle_gamma   90.00
#
_symmetry.space_group_name_H-M   'P 1'
#
loop_
_entity.id
_entity.type
_entity.pdbx_description
1 polymer ?
#
loop_
_entity_poly.entity_id
_entity_poly.type
_entity_poly.pdbx_seq_one_letter_code
_entity_poly.pdbx_strand_id
1 'polypeptide(L)'
;MLVAPRLSRVRPRIAWLGSLVFCLIIWSLLSGSRRAPRLLTKGAIQQRFPLAWKHIQLSDKKGGAWFIPKSWQGEHAEPQNIVEAAQLASETAKLVPYSNIPLIVHQKWNDNDLSRLNDQLLTYIETWLRYSISANDTYREMAYFWWVDSGVDMLVKEKEKGWVEDFHKLFSQVEKVDIFRILVCKWYGGIYGDVDTVPLQHPADWIREEDVSLWTDSVTGDTYGQEFQASDEQKTKDPPRPVNLLLGLEADTDPKSDRHWRMGYNFPVQLTNWAMASARQHPVLYRFMDRLRDQLKRESKEALQTSSGRQAKEHDPLTRTGPAAVTETAMTWLKKQVGLRWNALTGLKDGGRAKLASDVLVLPITGFSPGRGRYGNMGSKPYTHPDARLAHHSMGSWHRFDAVVEYGKFCRTFFGMCKEWSKVSSA
;
A
#
# COMPACT_ATOMS: atom_id res chain seq x y z
N MET A 1 19.11 67.90 -4.80
CA MET A 1 18.43 66.95 -5.71
C MET A 1 17.92 65.77 -4.89
N LEU A 2 16.64 65.79 -4.54
CA LEU A 2 15.97 64.70 -3.82
C LEU A 2 15.23 63.83 -4.86
N VAL A 3 15.62 62.57 -4.98
CA VAL A 3 14.94 61.59 -5.85
C VAL A 3 13.86 60.89 -5.01
N ALA A 4 12.59 61.10 -5.38
CA ALA A 4 11.45 60.42 -4.77
C ALA A 4 11.36 58.94 -5.22
N PRO A 5 10.90 58.01 -4.36
CA PRO A 5 10.76 56.62 -4.71
C PRO A 5 9.53 56.39 -5.60
N ARG A 6 9.72 55.69 -6.73
CA ARG A 6 8.64 55.23 -7.62
C ARG A 6 7.82 54.14 -6.91
N LEU A 7 6.71 54.52 -6.30
CA LEU A 7 5.65 53.58 -5.92
C LEU A 7 5.02 53.00 -7.20
N SER A 8 5.10 51.67 -7.35
CA SER A 8 4.47 50.94 -8.43
C SER A 8 2.96 51.19 -8.43
N ARG A 9 2.45 51.88 -9.46
CA ARG A 9 1.01 51.98 -9.73
C ARG A 9 0.51 50.63 -10.22
N VAL A 10 0.20 49.72 -9.30
CA VAL A 10 -0.62 48.55 -9.62
C VAL A 10 -1.98 49.08 -10.06
N ARG A 11 -2.34 48.84 -11.33
CA ARG A 11 -3.62 49.32 -11.88
C ARG A 11 -4.75 48.70 -11.06
N PRO A 12 -5.75 49.46 -10.57
CA PRO A 12 -6.80 48.94 -9.70
C PRO A 12 -7.57 47.77 -10.32
N ARG A 13 -7.65 47.69 -11.66
CA ARG A 13 -8.23 46.53 -12.38
C ARG A 13 -7.48 45.20 -12.14
N ILE A 14 -6.16 45.23 -11.96
CA ILE A 14 -5.35 44.02 -11.71
C ILE A 14 -5.52 43.56 -10.26
N ALA A 15 -5.62 44.49 -9.31
CA ALA A 15 -5.92 44.18 -7.92
C ALA A 15 -7.34 43.60 -7.77
N TRP A 16 -8.31 44.15 -8.50
CA TRP A 16 -9.68 43.63 -8.55
C TRP A 16 -9.78 42.23 -9.15
N LEU A 17 -9.08 41.97 -10.27
CA LEU A 17 -9.01 40.62 -10.86
C LEU A 17 -8.33 39.62 -9.92
N GLY A 18 -7.27 40.03 -9.21
CA GLY A 18 -6.61 39.22 -8.19
C GLY A 18 -7.54 38.86 -7.03
N SER A 19 -8.29 39.83 -6.50
CA SER A 19 -9.29 39.58 -5.46
C SER A 19 -10.45 38.71 -5.95
N LEU A 20 -10.89 38.86 -7.20
CA LEU A 20 -12.00 38.07 -7.76
C LEU A 20 -11.58 36.61 -7.97
N VAL A 21 -10.36 36.37 -8.46
CA VAL A 21 -9.77 35.03 -8.54
C VAL A 21 -9.55 34.45 -7.15
N PHE A 22 -9.08 35.23 -6.19
CA PHE A 22 -8.90 34.78 -4.80
C PHE A 22 -10.24 34.43 -4.14
N CYS A 23 -11.28 35.24 -4.34
CA CYS A 23 -12.64 34.96 -3.88
C CYS A 23 -13.24 33.74 -4.56
N LEU A 24 -12.98 33.51 -5.87
CA LEU A 24 -13.41 32.31 -6.57
C LEU A 24 -12.66 31.05 -6.12
N ILE A 25 -11.37 31.17 -5.77
CA ILE A 25 -10.58 30.09 -5.18
C ILE A 25 -11.09 29.78 -3.77
N ILE A 26 -11.31 30.80 -2.94
CA ILE A 26 -11.90 30.64 -1.60
C ILE A 26 -13.31 30.08 -1.70
N TRP A 27 -14.14 30.56 -2.62
CA TRP A 27 -15.47 30.00 -2.84
C TRP A 27 -15.34 28.56 -3.35
N SER A 28 -14.46 28.22 -4.28
CA SER A 28 -14.24 26.82 -4.71
C SER A 28 -13.77 25.93 -3.55
N LEU A 29 -12.95 26.45 -2.64
CA LEU A 29 -12.46 25.74 -1.46
C LEU A 29 -13.54 25.59 -0.37
N LEU A 30 -14.44 26.58 -0.22
CA LEU A 30 -15.53 26.60 0.77
C LEU A 30 -16.84 25.94 0.27
N SER A 31 -17.13 26.02 -1.03
CA SER A 31 -18.27 25.37 -1.70
C SER A 31 -18.00 23.93 -2.10
N GLY A 32 -16.73 23.50 -2.02
CA GLY A 32 -16.37 22.12 -1.79
C GLY A 32 -16.82 21.64 -0.41
N SER A 33 -18.10 21.87 -0.07
CA SER A 33 -18.80 21.15 0.97
C SER A 33 -18.76 19.68 0.54
N ARG A 34 -17.73 18.97 1.00
CA ARG A 34 -17.73 17.52 0.99
C ARG A 34 -18.97 17.14 1.80
N ARG A 35 -20.07 16.80 1.11
CA ARG A 35 -21.22 16.17 1.75
C ARG A 35 -20.64 15.09 2.66
N ALA A 36 -20.93 15.18 3.96
CA ALA A 36 -20.47 14.19 4.91
C ALA A 36 -20.83 12.79 4.34
N PRO A 37 -19.88 11.84 4.31
CA PRO A 37 -20.14 10.53 3.73
C PRO A 37 -21.40 9.95 4.37
N ARG A 38 -22.35 9.55 3.53
CA ARG A 38 -23.65 9.05 4.00
C ARG A 38 -23.44 7.65 4.57
N LEU A 39 -23.35 7.57 5.90
CA LEU A 39 -23.34 6.28 6.60
C LEU A 39 -24.69 5.57 6.37
N LEU A 40 -24.63 4.26 6.18
CA LEU A 40 -25.79 3.44 5.93
C LEU A 40 -26.36 2.87 7.23
N THR A 41 -27.68 2.70 7.28
CA THR A 41 -28.31 1.96 8.36
C THR A 41 -27.93 0.47 8.26
N LYS A 42 -27.95 -0.24 9.40
CA LYS A 42 -27.68 -1.68 9.43
C LYS A 42 -28.54 -2.49 8.46
N GLY A 43 -29.84 -2.19 8.36
CA GLY A 43 -30.72 -2.83 7.37
C GLY A 43 -30.32 -2.58 5.92
N ALA A 44 -29.86 -1.36 5.59
CA ALA A 44 -29.37 -1.05 4.25
C ALA A 44 -28.05 -1.77 3.93
N ILE A 45 -27.17 -1.94 4.93
CA ILE A 45 -25.92 -2.70 4.76
C ILE A 45 -26.23 -4.17 4.50
N GLN A 46 -27.10 -4.78 5.30
CA GLN A 46 -27.53 -6.17 5.12
C GLN A 46 -28.09 -6.43 3.71
N GLN A 47 -28.89 -5.50 3.19
CA GLN A 47 -29.50 -5.64 1.87
C GLN A 47 -28.51 -5.44 0.72
N ARG A 48 -27.60 -4.45 0.83
CA ARG A 48 -26.70 -4.05 -0.27
C ARG A 48 -25.36 -4.78 -0.29
N PHE A 49 -24.88 -5.21 0.88
CA PHE A 49 -23.57 -5.84 1.09
C PHE A 49 -23.73 -7.15 1.89
N PRO A 50 -24.43 -8.14 1.32
CA PRO A 50 -24.80 -9.35 2.06
C PRO A 50 -23.60 -10.19 2.50
N LEU A 51 -22.49 -10.21 1.73
CA LEU A 51 -21.29 -10.94 2.14
C LEU A 51 -20.60 -10.23 3.30
N ALA A 52 -20.37 -8.93 3.21
CA ALA A 52 -19.77 -8.15 4.28
C ALA A 52 -20.61 -8.22 5.57
N TRP A 53 -21.93 -8.14 5.43
CA TRP A 53 -22.85 -8.32 6.55
C TRP A 53 -22.69 -9.69 7.21
N LYS A 54 -22.77 -10.77 6.42
CA LYS A 54 -22.70 -12.15 6.93
C LYS A 54 -21.33 -12.49 7.53
N HIS A 55 -20.26 -12.08 6.87
CA HIS A 55 -18.91 -12.55 7.17
C HIS A 55 -18.10 -11.62 8.06
N ILE A 56 -18.51 -10.35 8.23
CA ILE A 56 -17.82 -9.39 9.11
C ILE A 56 -18.77 -8.88 10.18
N GLN A 57 -19.88 -8.24 9.82
CA GLN A 57 -20.76 -7.57 10.78
C GLN A 57 -21.38 -8.52 11.81
N LEU A 58 -21.78 -9.72 11.39
CA LEU A 58 -22.36 -10.74 12.27
C LEU A 58 -21.31 -11.59 12.99
N SER A 59 -20.01 -11.36 12.74
CA SER A 59 -18.97 -12.19 13.35
C SER A 59 -18.75 -11.79 14.81
N ASP A 60 -18.86 -12.78 15.68
CA ASP A 60 -18.52 -12.76 17.11
C ASP A 60 -17.14 -13.39 17.40
N LYS A 61 -16.40 -13.71 16.34
CA LYS A 61 -15.10 -14.37 16.42
C LYS A 61 -14.04 -13.49 17.09
N LYS A 62 -13.14 -14.12 17.84
CA LYS A 62 -12.12 -13.40 18.61
C LYS A 62 -11.02 -12.84 17.70
N GLY A 63 -10.82 -11.52 17.76
CA GLY A 63 -9.78 -10.81 17.01
C GLY A 63 -10.18 -10.36 15.60
N GLY A 64 -11.46 -10.50 15.23
CA GLY A 64 -11.99 -9.93 13.98
C GLY A 64 -12.97 -10.88 13.31
N ALA A 65 -12.80 -11.10 12.01
CA ALA A 65 -13.60 -12.06 11.27
C ALA A 65 -12.78 -12.78 10.20
N TRP A 66 -13.16 -14.01 9.86
CA TRP A 66 -12.50 -14.76 8.80
C TRP A 66 -13.43 -15.75 8.09
N PHE A 67 -13.08 -16.00 6.84
CA PHE A 67 -13.59 -17.10 6.02
C PHE A 67 -12.40 -17.93 5.54
N ILE A 68 -12.46 -19.24 5.76
CA ILE A 68 -11.52 -20.23 5.22
C ILE A 68 -12.37 -21.20 4.39
N PRO A 69 -11.99 -21.52 3.14
CA PRO A 69 -12.67 -22.54 2.35
C PRO A 69 -12.79 -23.87 3.11
N LYS A 70 -13.96 -24.51 3.06
CA LYS A 70 -14.19 -25.77 3.79
C LYS A 70 -13.25 -26.89 3.36
N SER A 71 -12.87 -26.90 2.08
CA SER A 71 -11.88 -27.80 1.49
C SER A 71 -10.50 -27.69 2.16
N TRP A 72 -10.17 -26.55 2.79
CA TRP A 72 -8.88 -26.31 3.44
C TRP A 72 -8.90 -26.70 4.91
N GLN A 73 -10.07 -26.70 5.54
CA GLN A 73 -10.20 -27.00 6.96
C GLN A 73 -9.90 -28.48 7.27
N GLY A 74 -10.23 -29.41 6.36
CA GLY A 74 -9.93 -30.83 6.53
C GLY A 74 -10.42 -31.38 7.88
N GLU A 75 -9.53 -32.01 8.65
CA GLU A 75 -9.78 -32.52 10.00
C GLU A 75 -9.35 -31.54 11.11
N HIS A 76 -8.87 -30.34 10.78
CA HIS A 76 -8.40 -29.38 11.76
C HIS A 76 -9.54 -28.87 12.65
N ALA A 77 -9.28 -28.78 13.95
CA ALA A 77 -10.18 -28.15 14.91
C ALA A 77 -10.49 -26.70 14.50
N GLU A 78 -11.68 -26.22 14.87
CA GLU A 78 -12.06 -24.84 14.59
C GLU A 78 -11.13 -23.87 15.34
N PRO A 79 -10.50 -22.90 14.64
CA PRO A 79 -9.61 -21.94 15.28
C PRO A 79 -10.31 -21.09 16.34
N GLN A 80 -9.67 -20.89 17.50
CA GLN A 80 -10.27 -20.14 18.61
C GLN A 80 -10.19 -18.62 18.42
N ASN A 81 -9.28 -18.16 17.58
CA ASN A 81 -9.03 -16.75 17.32
C ASN A 81 -8.42 -16.54 15.92
N ILE A 82 -8.35 -15.28 15.51
CA ILE A 82 -7.88 -14.90 14.17
C ILE A 82 -6.42 -15.31 13.89
N VAL A 83 -5.56 -15.37 14.91
CA VAL A 83 -4.14 -15.73 14.79
C VAL A 83 -4.01 -17.22 14.45
N GLU A 84 -4.72 -18.08 15.16
CA GLU A 84 -4.83 -19.52 14.85
C GLU A 84 -5.46 -19.75 13.47
N ALA A 85 -6.51 -19.00 13.14
CA ALA A 85 -7.17 -19.11 11.85
C ALA A 85 -6.22 -18.73 10.70
N ALA A 86 -5.45 -17.65 10.87
CA ALA A 86 -4.46 -17.24 9.89
C ALA A 86 -3.31 -18.25 9.77
N GLN A 87 -2.90 -18.86 10.88
CA GLN A 87 -1.90 -19.92 10.89
C GLN A 87 -2.38 -21.16 10.12
N LEU A 88 -3.61 -21.60 10.35
CA LEU A 88 -4.25 -22.70 9.63
C LEU A 88 -4.31 -22.40 8.13
N ALA A 89 -4.89 -21.26 7.75
CA ALA A 89 -5.00 -20.88 6.34
C ALA A 89 -3.61 -20.81 5.67
N SER A 90 -2.60 -20.29 6.36
CA SER A 90 -1.22 -20.18 5.88
C SER A 90 -0.53 -21.53 5.62
N GLU A 91 -1.00 -22.61 6.25
CA GLU A 91 -0.47 -23.96 6.07
C GLU A 91 -1.20 -24.74 4.97
N THR A 92 -2.48 -24.42 4.73
CA THR A 92 -3.35 -25.18 3.84
C THR A 92 -3.67 -24.48 2.51
N ALA A 93 -3.35 -23.19 2.39
CA ALA A 93 -3.77 -22.37 1.27
C ALA A 93 -3.26 -22.88 -0.08
N LYS A 94 -4.10 -22.71 -1.10
CA LYS A 94 -3.64 -22.70 -2.49
C LYS A 94 -2.70 -21.53 -2.71
N LEU A 95 -1.82 -21.63 -3.70
CA LEU A 95 -0.84 -20.60 -4.01
C LEU A 95 -1.25 -19.84 -5.27
N VAL A 96 -0.90 -18.56 -5.33
CA VAL A 96 -1.00 -17.77 -6.57
C VAL A 96 -0.06 -18.42 -7.60
N PRO A 97 -0.50 -18.65 -8.85
CA PRO A 97 0.34 -19.17 -9.93
C PRO A 97 1.70 -18.46 -10.04
N TYR A 98 2.74 -19.20 -10.43
CA TYR A 98 4.13 -18.73 -10.53
C TYR A 98 4.74 -18.20 -9.21
N SER A 99 4.15 -18.52 -8.06
CA SER A 99 4.60 -17.98 -6.78
C SER A 99 4.45 -18.96 -5.60
N ASN A 100 5.12 -18.65 -4.49
CA ASN A 100 4.87 -19.28 -3.19
C ASN A 100 3.97 -18.41 -2.28
N ILE A 101 3.17 -17.51 -2.88
CA ILE A 101 2.27 -16.60 -2.18
C ILE A 101 0.94 -17.32 -1.94
N PRO A 102 0.51 -17.53 -0.69
CA PRO A 102 -0.78 -18.17 -0.42
C PRO A 102 -1.96 -17.26 -0.81
N LEU A 103 -3.04 -17.85 -1.32
CA LEU A 103 -4.31 -17.17 -1.63
C LEU A 103 -5.08 -16.86 -0.34
N ILE A 104 -4.55 -15.93 0.42
CA ILE A 104 -5.11 -15.43 1.66
C ILE A 104 -5.11 -13.92 1.55
N VAL A 105 -6.27 -13.27 1.71
CA VAL A 105 -6.33 -11.81 1.77
C VAL A 105 -6.48 -11.34 3.22
N HIS A 106 -5.76 -10.28 3.54
CA HIS A 106 -5.80 -9.58 4.82
C HIS A 106 -6.23 -8.12 4.60
N GLN A 107 -7.31 -7.73 5.26
CA GLN A 107 -7.73 -6.32 5.39
C GLN A 107 -7.83 -5.97 6.88
N LYS A 108 -7.51 -4.71 7.21
CA LYS A 108 -7.53 -4.21 8.60
C LYS A 108 -8.56 -3.10 8.76
N TRP A 109 -9.34 -3.16 9.83
CA TRP A 109 -10.11 -2.03 10.34
C TRP A 109 -10.08 -1.99 11.86
N ASN A 110 -10.85 -1.09 12.47
CA ASN A 110 -10.84 -0.92 13.92
C ASN A 110 -11.70 -1.95 14.65
N ASP A 111 -12.87 -2.27 14.09
CA ASP A 111 -13.86 -3.19 14.64
C ASP A 111 -14.70 -3.87 13.52
N ASN A 112 -15.66 -4.72 13.91
CA ASN A 112 -16.59 -5.39 13.00
C ASN A 112 -17.84 -4.54 12.69
N ASP A 113 -17.96 -3.30 13.21
CA ASP A 113 -19.14 -2.45 13.00
C ASP A 113 -19.07 -1.70 11.68
N LEU A 114 -19.60 -2.34 10.63
CA LEU A 114 -19.63 -1.81 9.27
C LEU A 114 -20.47 -0.54 9.13
N SER A 115 -21.33 -0.19 10.09
CA SER A 115 -22.14 1.04 10.06
C SER A 115 -21.31 2.33 10.11
N ARG A 116 -20.04 2.22 10.50
CA ARG A 116 -19.06 3.32 10.54
C ARG A 116 -18.35 3.55 9.21
N LEU A 117 -18.56 2.66 8.24
CA LEU A 117 -17.96 2.76 6.92
C LEU A 117 -18.90 3.47 5.94
N ASN A 118 -18.31 4.22 5.01
CA ASN A 118 -19.07 4.75 3.89
C ASN A 118 -19.41 3.65 2.87
N ASP A 119 -20.37 3.94 1.99
CA ASP A 119 -20.87 2.96 1.02
C ASP A 119 -19.85 2.53 -0.04
N GLN A 120 -18.87 3.37 -0.36
CA GLN A 120 -17.80 3.03 -1.29
C GLN A 120 -16.84 2.01 -0.69
N LEU A 121 -16.40 2.20 0.56
CA LEU A 121 -15.57 1.21 1.28
C LEU A 121 -16.27 -0.14 1.39
N LEU A 122 -17.56 -0.13 1.71
CA LEU A 122 -18.36 -1.36 1.75
C LEU A 122 -18.42 -2.06 0.38
N THR A 123 -18.46 -1.29 -0.70
CA THR A 123 -18.44 -1.85 -2.08
C THR A 123 -17.12 -2.56 -2.38
N TYR A 124 -15.99 -2.00 -1.92
CA TYR A 124 -14.67 -2.60 -2.12
C TYR A 124 -14.48 -3.87 -1.28
N ILE A 125 -14.87 -3.82 -0.01
CA ILE A 125 -14.86 -4.98 0.91
C ILE A 125 -15.75 -6.10 0.36
N GLU A 126 -16.96 -5.79 -0.09
CA GLU A 126 -17.87 -6.76 -0.70
C GLU A 126 -17.25 -7.42 -1.95
N THR A 127 -16.43 -6.68 -2.69
CA THR A 127 -15.75 -7.20 -3.90
C THR A 127 -14.62 -8.16 -3.56
N TRP A 128 -13.80 -7.85 -2.54
CA TRP A 128 -12.82 -8.79 -2.00
C TRP A 128 -13.48 -10.07 -1.47
N LEU A 129 -14.57 -9.92 -0.72
CA LEU A 129 -15.35 -11.06 -0.20
C LEU A 129 -15.95 -11.90 -1.33
N ARG A 130 -16.44 -11.26 -2.40
CA ARG A 130 -16.97 -11.98 -3.58
C ARG A 130 -15.90 -12.87 -4.19
N TYR A 131 -14.70 -12.36 -4.46
CA TYR A 131 -13.61 -13.19 -4.97
C TYR A 131 -13.18 -14.28 -4.00
N SER A 132 -13.27 -14.05 -2.69
CA SER A 132 -12.89 -15.05 -1.69
C SER A 132 -13.92 -16.19 -1.55
N ILE A 133 -15.21 -15.84 -1.57
CA ILE A 133 -16.29 -16.74 -1.15
C ILE A 133 -17.02 -17.39 -2.34
N SER A 134 -17.03 -16.76 -3.52
CA SER A 134 -17.78 -17.28 -4.67
C SER A 134 -17.05 -18.43 -5.37
N ALA A 135 -17.01 -19.60 -4.73
CA ALA A 135 -16.35 -20.78 -5.26
C ALA A 135 -17.37 -21.71 -5.96
N ASN A 136 -17.61 -21.47 -7.25
CA ASN A 136 -17.84 -22.57 -8.19
C ASN A 136 -16.50 -23.08 -8.77
N ASP A 137 -15.37 -22.46 -8.39
CA ASP A 137 -14.03 -22.77 -8.88
C ASP A 137 -13.12 -23.16 -7.71
N THR A 138 -12.86 -24.46 -7.57
CA THR A 138 -12.00 -25.01 -6.52
C THR A 138 -10.51 -24.68 -6.73
N TYR A 139 -10.11 -24.23 -7.94
CA TYR A 139 -8.73 -23.82 -8.23
C TYR A 139 -8.45 -22.39 -7.77
N ARG A 140 -9.49 -21.57 -7.57
CA ARG A 140 -9.40 -20.16 -7.19
C ARG A 140 -9.83 -19.88 -5.75
N GLU A 141 -10.00 -20.92 -4.94
CA GLU A 141 -10.34 -20.76 -3.53
C GLU A 141 -9.36 -19.82 -2.82
N MET A 142 -9.91 -18.89 -2.03
CA MET A 142 -9.14 -17.89 -1.32
C MET A 142 -9.74 -17.65 0.05
N ALA A 143 -8.91 -17.57 1.08
CA ALA A 143 -9.34 -17.22 2.43
C ALA A 143 -9.39 -15.69 2.61
N TYR A 144 -10.33 -15.21 3.40
CA TYR A 144 -10.50 -13.78 3.71
C TYR A 144 -10.36 -13.53 5.21
N PHE A 145 -9.54 -12.55 5.57
CA PHE A 145 -9.30 -12.15 6.95
C PHE A 145 -9.55 -10.66 7.15
N TRP A 146 -10.46 -10.35 8.07
CA TRP A 146 -10.72 -9.03 8.60
C TRP A 146 -10.12 -8.90 9.98
N TRP A 147 -9.04 -8.13 10.08
CA TRP A 147 -8.35 -7.89 11.33
C TRP A 147 -8.89 -6.64 12.00
N VAL A 148 -9.33 -6.78 13.25
CA VAL A 148 -9.67 -5.64 14.12
C VAL A 148 -8.51 -5.35 15.07
N ASP A 149 -8.56 -4.23 15.79
CA ASP A 149 -7.44 -3.79 16.64
C ASP A 149 -7.01 -4.86 17.67
N SER A 150 -7.96 -5.60 18.25
CA SER A 150 -7.65 -6.70 19.17
C SER A 150 -6.98 -7.89 18.49
N GLY A 151 -7.28 -8.17 17.22
CA GLY A 151 -6.59 -9.19 16.43
C GLY A 151 -5.16 -8.82 16.08
N VAL A 152 -4.93 -7.54 15.78
CA VAL A 152 -3.57 -7.00 15.58
C VAL A 152 -2.76 -7.13 16.86
N ASP A 153 -3.32 -6.77 18.01
CA ASP A 153 -2.67 -6.93 19.31
C ASP A 153 -2.36 -8.41 19.61
N MET A 154 -3.28 -9.34 19.33
CA MET A 154 -3.03 -10.78 19.45
C MET A 154 -1.85 -11.23 18.57
N LEU A 155 -1.78 -10.77 17.32
CA LEU A 155 -0.67 -11.09 16.42
C LEU A 155 0.68 -10.60 16.99
N VAL A 156 0.75 -9.33 17.41
CA VAL A 156 1.99 -8.74 17.94
C VAL A 156 2.41 -9.46 19.22
N LYS A 157 1.48 -9.75 20.14
CA LYS A 157 1.74 -10.50 21.37
C LYS A 157 2.25 -11.91 21.09
N GLU A 158 1.71 -12.59 20.09
CA GLU A 158 2.10 -13.97 19.79
C GLU A 158 3.46 -14.03 19.06
N LYS A 159 3.64 -13.21 18.02
CA LYS A 159 4.75 -13.34 17.07
C LYS A 159 5.89 -12.34 17.29
N GLU A 160 5.66 -11.25 18.00
CA GLU A 160 6.65 -10.17 18.22
C GLU A 160 6.76 -9.79 19.72
N LYS A 161 6.78 -10.81 20.60
CA LYS A 161 6.77 -10.69 22.08
C LYS A 161 7.69 -9.59 22.65
N GLY A 162 8.92 -9.49 22.15
CA GLY A 162 9.91 -8.51 22.61
C GLY A 162 9.65 -7.07 22.17
N TRP A 163 8.59 -6.80 21.42
CA TRP A 163 8.31 -5.50 20.80
C TRP A 163 6.90 -4.98 21.05
N VAL A 164 6.11 -5.69 21.87
CA VAL A 164 4.71 -5.33 22.19
C VAL A 164 4.62 -3.93 22.82
N GLU A 165 5.52 -3.61 23.73
CA GLU A 165 5.51 -2.31 24.42
C GLU A 165 5.84 -1.16 23.46
N ASP A 166 6.91 -1.31 22.68
CA ASP A 166 7.31 -0.35 21.65
C ASP A 166 6.20 -0.14 20.63
N PHE A 167 5.59 -1.23 20.15
CA PHE A 167 4.47 -1.20 19.21
C PHE A 167 3.32 -0.32 19.73
N HIS A 168 2.96 -0.46 21.00
CA HIS A 168 1.86 0.29 21.59
C HIS A 168 2.19 1.75 21.88
N LYS A 169 3.39 2.03 22.36
CA LYS A 169 3.77 3.35 22.89
C LYS A 169 4.43 4.28 21.88
N LEU A 170 5.17 3.75 20.90
CA LEU A 170 6.07 4.54 20.05
C LEU A 170 5.52 4.83 18.64
N PHE A 171 4.34 4.29 18.31
CA PHE A 171 3.76 4.38 16.98
C PHE A 171 2.36 4.97 17.01
N SER A 172 2.12 5.90 16.08
CA SER A 172 0.80 6.40 15.75
C SER A 172 -0.09 5.30 15.17
N GLN A 173 -1.39 5.56 15.07
CA GLN A 173 -2.32 4.57 14.50
C GLN A 173 -2.00 4.25 13.03
N VAL A 174 -1.57 5.24 12.25
CA VAL A 174 -1.18 5.01 10.85
C VAL A 174 0.04 4.10 10.78
N GLU A 175 1.07 4.39 11.58
CA GLU A 175 2.28 3.56 11.64
C GLU A 175 1.97 2.14 12.13
N LYS A 176 1.05 1.97 13.08
CA LYS A 176 0.61 0.63 13.52
C LYS A 176 -0.01 -0.18 12.39
N VAL A 177 -0.77 0.45 11.49
CA VAL A 177 -1.33 -0.23 10.29
C VAL A 177 -0.23 -0.51 9.25
N ASP A 178 0.71 0.41 9.06
CA ASP A 178 1.91 0.21 8.24
C ASP A 178 2.79 -0.94 8.73
N ILE A 179 2.91 -1.12 10.03
CA ILE A 179 3.62 -2.24 10.64
C ILE A 179 2.81 -3.52 10.51
N PHE A 180 1.50 -3.47 10.79
CA PHE A 180 0.62 -4.64 10.75
C PHE A 180 0.66 -5.34 9.38
N ARG A 181 0.57 -4.58 8.29
CA ARG A 181 0.63 -5.15 6.92
C ARG A 181 1.94 -5.89 6.63
N ILE A 182 3.06 -5.43 7.20
CA ILE A 182 4.34 -6.11 7.10
C ILE A 182 4.33 -7.38 7.94
N LEU A 183 3.84 -7.31 9.19
CA LEU A 183 3.82 -8.45 10.11
C LEU A 183 2.90 -9.58 9.64
N VAL A 184 1.70 -9.26 9.16
CA VAL A 184 0.74 -10.27 8.71
C VAL A 184 1.28 -11.05 7.51
N CYS A 185 1.83 -10.34 6.51
CA CYS A 185 2.48 -10.96 5.36
C CYS A 185 3.77 -11.70 5.74
N LYS A 186 4.56 -11.18 6.69
CA LYS A 186 5.79 -11.84 7.16
C LYS A 186 5.49 -13.19 7.78
N TRP A 187 4.46 -13.28 8.63
CA TRP A 187 4.19 -14.49 9.40
C TRP A 187 3.29 -15.48 8.67
N TYR A 188 2.27 -15.00 7.96
CA TYR A 188 1.27 -15.84 7.30
C TYR A 188 1.36 -15.83 5.78
N GLY A 189 2.20 -14.99 5.19
CA GLY A 189 2.20 -14.76 3.75
C GLY A 189 0.92 -14.07 3.32
N GLY A 190 0.57 -14.23 2.05
CA GLY A 190 -0.69 -13.79 1.50
C GLY A 190 -0.64 -12.37 0.97
N ILE A 191 -1.82 -11.83 0.72
CA ILE A 191 -2.10 -10.57 0.07
C ILE A 191 -2.62 -9.60 1.11
N TYR A 192 -1.96 -8.47 1.28
CA TYR A 192 -2.51 -7.35 2.04
C TYR A 192 -3.06 -6.30 1.07
N GLY A 193 -4.22 -5.74 1.39
CA GLY A 193 -4.79 -4.58 0.69
C GLY A 193 -5.59 -3.71 1.65
N ASP A 194 -5.31 -2.40 1.65
CA ASP A 194 -6.10 -1.44 2.44
C ASP A 194 -7.59 -1.49 2.06
N VAL A 195 -8.48 -1.11 2.96
CA VAL A 195 -9.94 -1.22 2.76
C VAL A 195 -10.49 -0.33 1.64
N ASP A 196 -9.73 0.67 1.22
CA ASP A 196 -10.02 1.54 0.07
C ASP A 196 -9.35 1.06 -1.24
N THR A 197 -8.93 -0.21 -1.25
CA THR A 197 -8.49 -0.90 -2.46
C THR A 197 -9.57 -1.85 -2.99
N VAL A 198 -9.68 -1.94 -4.31
CA VAL A 198 -10.61 -2.85 -4.99
C VAL A 198 -9.85 -3.73 -6.00
N PRO A 199 -9.96 -5.06 -5.91
CA PRO A 199 -9.35 -5.96 -6.88
C PRO A 199 -10.12 -5.84 -8.19
N LEU A 200 -9.38 -5.64 -9.28
CA LEU A 200 -9.92 -5.56 -10.65
C LEU A 200 -9.90 -6.92 -11.34
N GLN A 201 -9.09 -7.85 -10.82
CA GLN A 201 -8.96 -9.22 -11.25
C GLN A 201 -8.88 -10.10 -10.00
N HIS A 202 -9.27 -11.38 -10.15
CA HIS A 202 -9.10 -12.35 -9.08
C HIS A 202 -7.60 -12.47 -8.74
N PRO A 203 -7.19 -12.51 -7.45
CA PRO A 203 -5.77 -12.58 -7.09
C PRO A 203 -4.99 -13.78 -7.65
N ALA A 204 -5.68 -14.89 -7.93
CA ALA A 204 -5.10 -16.02 -8.65
C ALA A 204 -4.65 -15.70 -10.09
N ASP A 205 -5.09 -14.58 -10.67
CA ASP A 205 -4.71 -14.13 -12.03
C ASP A 205 -3.71 -12.96 -12.01
N TRP A 206 -3.18 -12.59 -10.83
CA TRP A 206 -2.32 -11.41 -10.68
C TRP A 206 -0.90 -11.58 -11.24
N ILE A 207 -0.41 -12.82 -11.30
CA ILE A 207 0.91 -13.15 -11.81
C ILE A 207 0.73 -14.07 -13.01
N ARG A 208 1.28 -13.64 -14.15
CA ARG A 208 1.21 -14.37 -15.41
C ARG A 208 2.60 -14.72 -15.91
N GLU A 209 2.68 -15.58 -16.92
CA GLU A 209 3.95 -16.01 -17.51
C GLU A 209 4.75 -14.81 -18.05
N GLU A 210 4.08 -13.87 -18.72
CA GLU A 210 4.70 -12.66 -19.25
C GLU A 210 5.28 -11.75 -18.15
N ASP A 211 4.70 -11.78 -16.94
CA ASP A 211 5.13 -10.94 -15.82
C ASP A 211 6.46 -11.42 -15.22
N VAL A 212 6.74 -12.73 -15.31
CA VAL A 212 7.97 -13.35 -14.80
C VAL A 212 9.03 -13.60 -15.87
N SER A 213 8.71 -13.34 -17.14
CA SER A 213 9.61 -13.52 -18.28
C SER A 213 10.88 -12.65 -18.21
N LEU A 214 11.90 -13.06 -18.96
CA LEU A 214 13.18 -12.35 -19.03
C LEU A 214 13.03 -10.88 -19.45
N TRP A 215 13.81 -10.02 -18.80
CA TRP A 215 13.94 -8.61 -19.13
C TRP A 215 15.38 -8.14 -18.91
N THR A 216 15.80 -7.14 -19.70
CA THR A 216 17.17 -6.64 -19.67
C THR A 216 17.19 -5.18 -19.24
N ASP A 217 18.08 -4.84 -18.30
CA ASP A 217 18.40 -3.46 -18.00
C ASP A 217 19.13 -2.84 -19.21
N SER A 218 18.44 -1.95 -19.92
CA SER A 218 18.99 -1.23 -21.08
C SER A 218 20.27 -0.42 -20.81
N VAL A 219 20.61 -0.15 -19.55
CA VAL A 219 21.81 0.63 -19.17
C VAL A 219 23.00 -0.27 -18.86
N THR A 220 22.79 -1.36 -18.12
CA THR A 220 23.90 -2.25 -17.70
C THR A 220 24.06 -3.46 -18.61
N GLY A 221 23.02 -3.86 -19.33
CA GLY A 221 22.97 -5.10 -20.11
C GLY A 221 22.63 -6.34 -19.28
N ASP A 222 22.44 -6.20 -17.97
CA ASP A 222 22.08 -7.33 -17.09
C ASP A 222 20.66 -7.82 -17.38
N THR A 223 20.49 -9.14 -17.43
CA THR A 223 19.19 -9.80 -17.63
C THR A 223 18.69 -10.43 -16.35
N TYR A 224 17.39 -10.28 -16.08
CA TYR A 224 16.68 -10.82 -14.92
C TYR A 224 15.39 -11.50 -15.38
N GLY A 225 14.77 -12.29 -14.50
CA GLY A 225 13.50 -12.99 -14.75
C GLY A 225 13.69 -14.50 -14.92
N GLN A 226 12.64 -15.17 -15.38
CA GLN A 226 12.60 -16.60 -15.61
C GLN A 226 12.70 -16.89 -17.11
N GLU A 227 13.63 -17.79 -17.45
CA GLU A 227 13.68 -18.39 -18.78
C GLU A 227 12.68 -19.55 -18.84
N PHE A 228 11.84 -19.57 -19.87
CA PHE A 228 10.94 -20.67 -20.18
C PHE A 228 11.48 -21.40 -21.40
N GLN A 229 11.87 -22.67 -21.25
CA GLN A 229 12.34 -23.46 -22.39
C GLN A 229 11.14 -23.91 -23.24
N ALA A 230 11.22 -23.69 -24.56
CA ALA A 230 10.15 -23.98 -25.52
C ALA A 230 9.88 -25.48 -25.76
N SER A 231 10.63 -26.39 -25.11
CA SER A 231 10.72 -27.80 -25.52
C SER A 231 10.75 -28.81 -24.37
N ASP A 232 10.04 -28.59 -23.26
CA ASP A 232 9.81 -29.66 -22.28
C ASP A 232 8.38 -30.19 -22.40
N GLU A 233 8.22 -31.16 -23.30
CA GLU A 233 7.16 -32.19 -23.23
C GLU A 233 7.23 -33.00 -21.91
N GLN A 234 8.27 -32.79 -21.10
CA GLN A 234 8.34 -33.23 -19.70
C GLN A 234 7.74 -32.17 -18.78
N LYS A 235 6.41 -32.18 -18.72
CA LYS A 235 5.61 -31.53 -17.66
C LYS A 235 6.16 -31.94 -16.28
N THR A 236 7.01 -31.13 -15.66
CA THR A 236 6.99 -31.04 -14.20
C THR A 236 5.54 -30.68 -13.86
N LYS A 237 4.90 -31.48 -12.99
CA LYS A 237 3.46 -31.31 -12.67
C LYS A 237 3.12 -29.90 -12.14
N ASP A 238 4.13 -29.16 -11.67
CA ASP A 238 4.03 -27.77 -11.23
C ASP A 238 4.94 -26.85 -12.06
N PRO A 239 4.45 -25.68 -12.51
CA PRO A 239 5.29 -24.65 -13.14
C PRO A 239 6.29 -24.07 -12.11
N PRO A 240 7.43 -23.50 -12.56
CA PRO A 240 8.36 -22.82 -11.67
C PRO A 240 7.63 -21.73 -10.89
N ARG A 241 7.97 -21.59 -9.60
CA ARG A 241 7.39 -20.61 -8.68
C ARG A 241 8.43 -19.56 -8.28
N PRO A 242 8.86 -18.69 -9.21
CA PRO A 242 9.95 -17.77 -8.95
C PRO A 242 9.56 -16.61 -8.03
N VAL A 243 8.27 -16.32 -7.83
CA VAL A 243 7.84 -15.15 -7.05
C VAL A 243 7.60 -15.49 -5.58
N ASN A 244 8.31 -14.81 -4.69
CA ASN A 244 8.07 -14.84 -3.25
C ASN A 244 7.63 -13.49 -2.68
N LEU A 245 7.73 -12.40 -3.44
CA LEU A 245 7.23 -11.09 -3.05
C LEU A 245 6.71 -10.33 -4.29
N LEU A 246 5.48 -9.84 -4.21
CA LEU A 246 4.82 -9.01 -5.20
C LEU A 246 4.61 -7.60 -4.64
N LEU A 247 5.16 -6.62 -5.34
CA LEU A 247 5.05 -5.20 -5.02
C LEU A 247 4.55 -4.44 -6.25
N GLY A 248 3.93 -3.27 -6.07
CA GLY A 248 3.53 -2.41 -7.18
C GLY A 248 4.16 -1.03 -7.08
N LEU A 249 4.32 -0.36 -8.22
CA LEU A 249 4.74 1.04 -8.23
C LEU A 249 3.58 1.95 -7.77
N GLU A 250 3.90 2.84 -6.83
CA GLU A 250 3.09 3.97 -6.40
C GLU A 250 3.44 5.23 -7.20
N ALA A 251 4.73 5.41 -7.49
CA ALA A 251 5.27 6.49 -8.29
C ALA A 251 6.29 5.98 -9.31
N ASP A 252 6.18 6.49 -10.54
CA ASP A 252 7.11 6.20 -11.63
C ASP A 252 7.38 7.47 -12.44
N THR A 253 8.51 8.10 -12.16
CA THR A 253 8.93 9.35 -12.80
C THR A 253 10.35 9.22 -13.33
N ASP A 254 10.73 10.11 -14.25
CA ASP A 254 12.10 10.14 -14.75
C ASP A 254 13.07 10.35 -13.57
N PRO A 255 13.95 9.37 -13.27
CA PRO A 255 14.91 9.47 -12.17
C PRO A 255 15.91 10.61 -12.32
N LYS A 256 16.05 11.19 -13.52
CA LYS A 256 16.90 12.36 -13.79
C LYS A 256 16.18 13.69 -13.52
N SER A 257 14.91 13.65 -13.14
CA SER A 257 14.08 14.83 -12.90
C SER A 257 13.74 15.03 -11.42
N ASP A 258 13.31 16.25 -11.09
CA ASP A 258 12.82 16.64 -9.77
C ASP A 258 11.31 16.33 -9.57
N ARG A 259 10.67 15.71 -10.56
CA ARG A 259 9.21 15.55 -10.62
C ARG A 259 8.64 14.78 -9.44
N HIS A 260 9.32 13.74 -8.97
CA HIS A 260 8.83 12.90 -7.88
C HIS A 260 8.58 13.68 -6.60
N TRP A 261 9.55 14.48 -6.16
CA TRP A 261 9.41 15.23 -4.91
C TRP A 261 8.55 16.47 -5.07
N ARG A 262 8.48 17.06 -6.27
CA ARG A 262 7.43 18.06 -6.60
C ARG A 262 6.03 17.49 -6.41
N MET A 263 5.84 16.20 -6.68
CA MET A 263 4.58 15.47 -6.46
C MET A 263 4.44 14.87 -5.05
N GLY A 264 5.41 15.08 -4.16
CA GLY A 264 5.38 14.59 -2.78
C GLY A 264 5.95 13.20 -2.54
N TYR A 265 6.45 12.51 -3.57
CA TYR A 265 7.09 11.20 -3.41
C TYR A 265 8.53 11.34 -2.89
N ASN A 266 9.03 10.30 -2.20
CA ASN A 266 10.40 10.26 -1.67
C ASN A 266 11.39 9.71 -2.71
N PHE A 267 10.93 8.84 -3.61
CA PHE A 267 11.73 8.25 -4.67
C PHE A 267 11.09 8.44 -6.05
N PRO A 268 11.88 8.53 -7.14
CA PRO A 268 11.34 8.60 -8.50
C PRO A 268 10.65 7.33 -8.95
N VAL A 269 11.14 6.18 -8.47
CA VAL A 269 10.51 4.87 -8.58
C VAL A 269 10.21 4.44 -7.13
N GLN A 270 8.95 4.55 -6.72
CA GLN A 270 8.51 4.28 -5.35
C GLN A 270 7.49 3.15 -5.35
N LEU A 271 7.62 2.24 -4.40
CA LEU A 271 6.68 1.14 -4.19
C LEU A 271 5.48 1.58 -3.35
N THR A 272 4.36 0.90 -3.53
CA THR A 272 3.21 0.98 -2.64
C THR A 272 3.53 0.33 -1.28
N ASN A 273 2.89 0.79 -0.20
CA ASN A 273 2.74 0.01 1.03
C ASN A 273 1.29 -0.39 1.31
N TRP A 274 0.31 0.24 0.67
CA TRP A 274 -1.14 -0.03 0.79
C TRP A 274 -1.61 -1.33 0.15
N ALA A 275 -0.74 -1.96 -0.64
CA ALA A 275 -0.92 -3.33 -1.09
C ALA A 275 0.41 -4.02 -1.34
N MET A 276 0.47 -5.31 -1.05
CA MET A 276 1.57 -6.22 -1.37
C MET A 276 1.09 -7.67 -1.27
N ALA A 277 1.84 -8.60 -1.85
CA ALA A 277 1.63 -10.01 -1.58
C ALA A 277 2.96 -10.73 -1.35
N SER A 278 3.04 -11.66 -0.41
CA SER A 278 4.30 -12.28 0.00
C SER A 278 4.12 -13.75 0.30
N ALA A 279 5.14 -14.55 -0.03
CA ALA A 279 5.37 -15.82 0.61
C ALA A 279 5.65 -15.58 2.10
N ARG A 280 5.42 -16.61 2.92
CA ARG A 280 5.78 -16.56 4.33
C ARG A 280 7.26 -16.29 4.47
N GLN A 281 7.62 -15.51 5.47
CA GLN A 281 8.99 -15.29 5.91
C GLN A 281 9.94 -14.67 4.88
N HIS A 282 9.41 -13.93 3.90
CA HIS A 282 10.26 -13.31 2.89
C HIS A 282 11.30 -12.34 3.50
N PRO A 283 12.60 -12.40 3.12
CA PRO A 283 13.66 -11.63 3.79
C PRO A 283 13.48 -10.11 3.79
N VAL A 284 12.84 -9.54 2.77
CA VAL A 284 12.55 -8.09 2.74
C VAL A 284 11.69 -7.67 3.93
N LEU A 285 10.71 -8.48 4.34
CA LEU A 285 9.81 -8.15 5.44
C LEU A 285 10.53 -8.23 6.80
N TYR A 286 11.45 -9.18 6.96
CA TYR A 286 12.35 -9.21 8.13
C TYR A 286 13.25 -7.98 8.19
N ARG A 287 13.88 -7.64 7.06
CA ARG A 287 14.79 -6.48 6.98
C ARG A 287 14.07 -5.17 7.24
N PHE A 288 12.80 -5.05 6.85
CA PHE A 288 11.98 -3.90 7.19
C PHE A 288 11.86 -3.77 8.72
N MET A 289 11.52 -4.86 9.41
CA MET A 289 11.39 -4.85 10.86
C MET A 289 12.72 -4.59 11.57
N ASP A 290 13.82 -5.17 11.09
CA ASP A 290 15.15 -4.93 11.65
C ASP A 290 15.58 -3.48 11.48
N ARG A 291 15.36 -2.90 10.29
CA ARG A 291 15.61 -1.48 10.03
C ARG A 291 14.78 -0.59 10.96
N LEU A 292 13.50 -0.90 11.14
CA LEU A 292 12.61 -0.15 12.02
C LEU A 292 13.10 -0.19 13.47
N ARG A 293 13.50 -1.37 13.97
CA ARG A 293 14.08 -1.53 15.31
C ARG A 293 15.38 -0.76 15.47
N ASP A 294 16.26 -0.80 14.48
CA ASP A 294 17.51 -0.06 14.52
C ASP A 294 17.27 1.45 14.46
N GLN A 295 16.23 1.89 13.75
CA GLN A 295 15.78 3.27 13.76
C GLN A 295 15.30 3.68 15.16
N LEU A 296 14.44 2.89 15.81
CA LEU A 296 14.00 3.16 17.19
C LEU A 296 15.17 3.27 18.17
N LYS A 297 16.17 2.39 18.05
CA LYS A 297 17.39 2.46 18.88
C LYS A 297 18.18 3.74 18.66
N ARG A 298 18.25 4.24 17.41
CA ARG A 298 18.89 5.52 17.10
C ARG A 298 18.08 6.69 17.67
N GLU A 299 16.78 6.70 17.45
CA GLU A 299 15.85 7.72 17.97
C GLU A 299 15.93 7.81 19.50
N SER A 300 15.95 6.66 20.20
CA SER A 300 16.12 6.60 21.65
C SER A 300 17.46 7.17 22.12
N LYS A 301 18.57 6.82 21.45
CA LYS A 301 19.90 7.37 21.76
C LYS A 301 19.98 8.87 21.52
N GLU A 302 19.39 9.36 20.42
CA GLU A 302 19.33 10.79 20.11
C GLU A 302 18.52 11.55 21.16
N ALA A 303 17.38 11.01 21.59
CA ALA A 303 16.55 11.61 22.64
C ALA A 303 17.28 11.73 23.99
N LEU A 304 18.13 10.74 24.34
CA LEU A 304 18.97 10.79 25.54
C LEU A 304 20.11 11.82 25.45
N GLN A 305 20.55 12.14 24.23
CA GLN A 305 21.64 13.09 23.97
C GLN A 305 21.15 14.54 23.80
N THR A 306 19.88 14.75 23.45
CA THR A 306 19.29 16.09 23.38
C THR A 306 19.07 16.66 24.78
N SER A 307 19.85 17.70 25.12
CA SER A 307 19.65 18.51 26.33
C SER A 307 18.23 19.09 26.41
N SER A 308 17.66 19.09 27.62
CA SER A 308 16.30 19.56 27.94
C SER A 308 15.98 20.90 27.27
N GLY A 309 15.10 20.89 26.28
CA GLY A 309 14.60 22.12 25.61
C GLY A 309 14.47 22.04 24.09
N ARG A 310 15.07 21.04 23.42
CA ARG A 310 14.86 20.82 21.99
C ARG A 310 13.69 19.87 21.79
N GLN A 311 12.61 20.30 21.12
CA GLN A 311 11.50 19.42 20.77
C GLN A 311 12.04 18.21 19.99
N ALA A 312 11.63 17.01 20.38
CA ALA A 312 11.91 15.79 19.62
C ALA A 312 11.44 15.99 18.18
N LYS A 313 12.30 15.65 17.21
CA LYS A 313 11.97 15.78 15.80
C LYS A 313 10.80 14.84 15.49
N GLU A 314 9.66 15.41 15.08
CA GLU A 314 8.52 14.61 14.66
C GLU A 314 8.93 13.70 13.50
N HIS A 315 8.61 12.41 13.61
CA HIS A 315 9.03 11.41 12.64
C HIS A 315 8.00 11.30 11.52
N ASP A 316 8.43 11.44 10.26
CA ASP A 316 7.55 11.32 9.08
C ASP A 316 7.14 9.85 8.87
N PRO A 317 5.86 9.49 9.06
CA PRO A 317 5.37 8.11 8.89
C PRO A 317 5.71 7.54 7.51
N LEU A 318 5.74 8.36 6.45
CA LEU A 318 6.06 7.89 5.10
C LEU A 318 7.45 7.26 5.02
N THR A 319 8.40 7.81 5.79
CA THR A 319 9.80 7.37 5.82
C THR A 319 10.12 6.37 6.93
N ARG A 320 9.32 6.37 8.01
CA ARG A 320 9.48 5.47 9.16
C ARG A 320 8.84 4.12 8.93
N THR A 321 7.60 4.09 8.43
CA THR A 321 6.83 2.85 8.22
C THR A 321 6.14 2.77 6.86
N GLY A 322 6.04 3.89 6.15
CA GLY A 322 5.24 4.03 4.94
C GLY A 322 5.92 3.56 3.65
N PRO A 323 5.45 4.04 2.48
CA PRO A 323 5.94 3.64 1.16
C PRO A 323 7.46 3.80 0.97
N ALA A 324 8.06 4.86 1.54
CA ALA A 324 9.48 5.10 1.39
C ALA A 324 10.31 4.08 2.17
N ALA A 325 9.86 3.65 3.36
CA ALA A 325 10.51 2.61 4.15
C ALA A 325 10.49 1.24 3.44
N VAL A 326 9.36 0.89 2.82
CA VAL A 326 9.23 -0.34 2.00
C VAL A 326 10.15 -0.28 0.78
N THR A 327 10.13 0.86 0.07
CA THR A 327 10.97 1.11 -1.11
C THR A 327 12.45 0.96 -0.80
N GLU A 328 12.93 1.61 0.26
CA GLU A 328 14.35 1.56 0.63
C GLU A 328 14.80 0.16 1.06
N THR A 329 13.93 -0.58 1.76
CA THR A 329 14.21 -1.95 2.18
C THR A 329 14.33 -2.90 0.98
N ALA A 330 13.36 -2.86 0.07
CA ALA A 330 13.38 -3.68 -1.15
C ALA A 330 14.56 -3.31 -2.05
N MET A 331 14.84 -2.01 -2.22
CA MET A 331 15.98 -1.50 -2.98
C MET A 331 17.31 -2.01 -2.43
N THR A 332 17.51 -1.91 -1.11
CA THR A 332 18.73 -2.39 -0.46
C THR A 332 18.90 -3.90 -0.60
N TRP A 333 17.80 -4.65 -0.46
CA TRP A 333 17.81 -6.10 -0.63
C TRP A 333 18.21 -6.51 -2.05
N LEU A 334 17.52 -5.99 -3.07
CA LEU A 334 17.74 -6.38 -4.46
C LEU A 334 19.11 -5.93 -4.99
N LYS A 335 19.59 -4.75 -4.56
CA LYS A 335 20.97 -4.33 -4.84
C LYS A 335 21.99 -5.32 -4.26
N LYS A 336 21.76 -5.81 -3.04
CA LYS A 336 22.66 -6.77 -2.39
C LYS A 336 22.58 -8.17 -3.01
N GLN A 337 21.39 -8.64 -3.37
CA GLN A 337 21.20 -10.00 -3.88
C GLN A 337 21.64 -10.17 -5.31
N VAL A 338 21.28 -9.23 -6.19
CA VAL A 338 21.45 -9.39 -7.64
C VAL A 338 22.05 -8.16 -8.32
N GLY A 339 22.58 -7.21 -7.55
CA GLY A 339 23.19 -6.00 -8.11
C GLY A 339 22.20 -5.03 -8.77
N LEU A 340 20.89 -5.19 -8.53
CA LEU A 340 19.86 -4.46 -9.27
C LEU A 340 20.06 -2.93 -9.20
N ARG A 341 20.14 -2.31 -10.37
CA ARG A 341 19.99 -0.85 -10.50
C ARG A 341 18.52 -0.50 -10.30
N TRP A 342 18.17 0.10 -9.17
CA TRP A 342 16.76 0.42 -8.82
C TRP A 342 15.98 1.14 -9.94
N ASN A 343 16.63 2.12 -10.56
CA ASN A 343 16.04 2.90 -11.65
C ASN A 343 15.78 2.10 -12.94
N ALA A 344 16.17 0.83 -13.01
CA ALA A 344 15.81 -0.08 -14.10
C ALA A 344 14.35 -0.56 -13.98
N LEU A 345 13.74 -0.44 -12.80
CA LEU A 345 12.37 -0.86 -12.57
C LEU A 345 11.31 0.06 -13.20
N THR A 346 11.69 1.28 -13.60
CA THR A 346 10.79 2.23 -14.27
C THR A 346 10.11 1.61 -15.48
N GLY A 347 8.80 1.83 -15.61
CA GLY A 347 7.97 1.40 -16.73
C GLY A 347 7.91 2.43 -17.86
N LEU A 348 8.55 3.60 -17.71
CA LEU A 348 8.37 4.73 -18.61
C LEU A 348 8.88 4.49 -20.04
N LYS A 349 9.74 3.49 -20.26
CA LYS A 349 10.43 3.25 -21.53
C LYS A 349 10.20 1.87 -22.14
N ASP A 350 9.40 1.02 -21.50
CA ASP A 350 9.20 -0.37 -21.90
C ASP A 350 7.72 -0.76 -21.93
N GLY A 351 6.84 0.24 -22.08
CA GLY A 351 5.39 0.03 -22.10
C GLY A 351 4.77 -0.18 -20.72
N GLY A 352 5.55 -0.11 -19.64
CA GLY A 352 5.08 -0.41 -18.30
C GLY A 352 5.03 -1.91 -18.07
N ARG A 353 6.08 -2.65 -18.44
CA ARG A 353 6.14 -4.10 -18.17
C ARG A 353 6.40 -4.39 -16.69
N ALA A 354 5.87 -5.52 -16.20
CA ALA A 354 6.28 -6.09 -14.93
C ALA A 354 7.72 -6.62 -15.00
N LYS A 355 8.39 -6.64 -13.84
CA LYS A 355 9.82 -6.97 -13.75
C LYS A 355 10.09 -7.84 -12.54
N LEU A 356 10.49 -9.08 -12.79
CA LEU A 356 10.99 -10.01 -11.78
C LEU A 356 12.50 -9.82 -11.60
N ALA A 357 12.96 -9.58 -10.37
CA ALA A 357 14.37 -9.57 -10.01
C ALA A 357 14.59 -10.40 -8.74
N SER A 358 15.52 -11.37 -8.79
CA SER A 358 15.57 -12.45 -7.77
C SER A 358 14.21 -13.15 -7.70
N ASP A 359 13.53 -13.02 -6.57
CA ASP A 359 12.23 -13.57 -6.25
C ASP A 359 11.18 -12.48 -5.97
N VAL A 360 11.50 -11.23 -6.34
CA VAL A 360 10.64 -10.07 -6.16
C VAL A 360 10.09 -9.62 -7.51
N LEU A 361 8.78 -9.75 -7.69
CA LEU A 361 8.05 -9.22 -8.84
C LEU A 361 7.54 -7.81 -8.55
N VAL A 362 7.96 -6.85 -9.37
CA VAL A 362 7.49 -5.46 -9.30
C VAL A 362 6.54 -5.20 -10.47
N LEU A 363 5.26 -4.95 -10.14
CA LEU A 363 4.25 -4.55 -11.10
C LEU A 363 4.41 -3.07 -11.48
N PRO A 364 4.14 -2.71 -12.74
CA PRO A 364 4.19 -1.32 -13.19
C PRO A 364 3.14 -0.46 -12.48
N ILE A 365 3.20 0.86 -12.70
CA ILE A 365 2.20 1.80 -12.16
C ILE A 365 0.76 1.37 -12.50
N THR A 366 0.52 0.79 -13.68
CA THR A 366 -0.80 0.28 -14.09
C THR A 366 -1.27 -0.93 -13.26
N GLY A 367 -0.32 -1.72 -12.75
CA GLY A 367 -0.57 -2.90 -11.91
C GLY A 367 -1.46 -2.60 -10.72
N PHE A 368 -0.98 -1.68 -9.88
CA PHE A 368 -1.60 -1.33 -8.60
C PHE A 368 -2.18 0.10 -8.60
N SER A 369 -1.65 1.01 -9.42
CA SER A 369 -2.15 2.39 -9.53
C SER A 369 -2.72 2.73 -10.93
N PRO A 370 -3.65 1.94 -11.50
CA PRO A 370 -4.33 2.26 -12.75
C PRO A 370 -5.23 3.49 -12.61
N GLY A 371 -5.65 4.04 -13.75
CA GLY A 371 -6.69 5.07 -13.83
C GLY A 371 -6.25 6.47 -13.37
N ARG A 372 -4.96 6.76 -13.26
CA ARG A 372 -4.49 8.10 -12.84
C ARG A 372 -4.81 9.15 -13.90
N GLY A 373 -5.30 10.31 -13.46
CA GLY A 373 -5.62 11.44 -14.34
C GLY A 373 -4.39 12.06 -15.02
N ARG A 374 -4.61 13.07 -15.88
CA ARG A 374 -3.55 13.69 -16.72
C ARG A 374 -2.37 14.22 -15.90
N TYR A 375 -2.63 14.85 -14.76
CA TYR A 375 -1.59 15.32 -13.84
C TYR A 375 -1.08 14.16 -12.98
N GLY A 376 0.20 13.83 -13.11
CA GLY A 376 0.84 12.75 -12.35
C GLY A 376 0.43 11.34 -12.82
N ASN A 377 0.09 11.16 -14.10
CA ASN A 377 -0.29 9.86 -14.67
C ASN A 377 0.84 8.81 -14.59
N MET A 378 2.11 9.22 -14.78
CA MET A 378 3.28 8.35 -14.62
C MET A 378 3.27 7.10 -15.53
N GLY A 379 2.52 7.11 -16.64
CA GLY A 379 2.37 5.96 -17.55
C GLY A 379 1.17 5.05 -17.22
N SER A 380 0.39 5.38 -16.18
CA SER A 380 -0.81 4.66 -15.75
C SER A 380 -1.85 4.54 -16.86
N LYS A 381 -2.32 3.31 -17.09
CA LYS A 381 -3.38 2.98 -18.04
C LYS A 381 -4.75 2.87 -17.34
N PRO A 382 -5.87 2.85 -18.08
CA PRO A 382 -7.22 2.74 -17.49
C PRO A 382 -7.44 1.46 -16.68
N TYR A 383 -8.49 1.44 -15.84
CA TYR A 383 -8.88 0.27 -15.03
C TYR A 383 -9.21 -0.98 -15.84
N THR A 384 -9.56 -0.82 -17.12
CA THR A 384 -9.86 -1.93 -18.04
C THR A 384 -8.62 -2.52 -18.71
N HIS A 385 -7.44 -1.95 -18.46
CA HIS A 385 -6.21 -2.47 -19.05
C HIS A 385 -5.92 -3.88 -18.51
N PRO A 386 -5.45 -4.84 -19.35
CA PRO A 386 -5.13 -6.19 -18.88
C PRO A 386 -4.13 -6.21 -17.72
N ASP A 387 -3.24 -5.22 -17.66
CA ASP A 387 -2.28 -5.06 -16.56
C ASP A 387 -2.86 -4.41 -15.29
N ALA A 388 -4.14 -4.07 -15.23
CA ALA A 388 -4.74 -3.47 -14.03
C ALA A 388 -5.24 -4.57 -13.08
N ARG A 389 -4.55 -4.78 -11.95
CA ARG A 389 -4.81 -5.88 -11.00
C ARG A 389 -5.60 -5.38 -9.79
N LEU A 390 -5.20 -4.22 -9.28
CA LEU A 390 -5.75 -3.60 -8.08
C LEU A 390 -5.87 -2.10 -8.32
N ALA A 391 -6.91 -1.47 -7.77
CA ALA A 391 -7.04 -0.02 -7.76
C ALA A 391 -7.12 0.50 -6.33
N HIS A 392 -6.46 1.62 -6.05
CA HIS A 392 -6.51 2.32 -4.78
C HIS A 392 -7.23 3.67 -4.93
N HIS A 393 -8.22 3.91 -4.09
CA HIS A 393 -9.09 5.09 -4.20
C HIS A 393 -8.68 6.28 -3.31
N SER A 394 -7.56 6.18 -2.58
CA SER A 394 -6.96 7.28 -1.80
C SER A 394 -7.97 8.01 -0.92
N MET A 395 -8.79 7.27 -0.18
CA MET A 395 -9.89 7.86 0.60
C MET A 395 -9.41 8.55 1.88
N GLY A 396 -8.13 8.38 2.23
CA GLY A 396 -7.39 9.32 3.08
C GLY A 396 -8.00 9.57 4.44
N SER A 397 -8.50 8.53 5.12
CA SER A 397 -9.14 8.64 6.44
C SER A 397 -8.24 9.24 7.53
N TRP A 398 -6.93 9.31 7.29
CA TRP A 398 -5.92 9.93 8.14
C TRP A 398 -5.53 11.36 7.75
N HIS A 399 -5.87 11.84 6.55
CA HIS A 399 -5.44 13.16 6.09
C HIS A 399 -6.31 14.25 6.72
N ARG A 400 -5.81 14.91 7.76
CA ARG A 400 -6.42 16.12 8.31
C ARG A 400 -5.88 17.34 7.56
N PHE A 401 -6.70 18.38 7.44
CA PHE A 401 -6.22 19.64 6.87
C PHE A 401 -5.17 20.23 7.81
N ASP A 402 -3.99 20.50 7.28
CA ASP A 402 -2.90 21.17 7.97
C ASP A 402 -2.34 22.25 7.03
N ALA A 403 -2.39 23.51 7.47
CA ALA A 403 -2.02 24.65 6.64
C ALA A 403 -0.53 24.62 6.24
N VAL A 404 0.34 24.10 7.10
CA VAL A 404 1.79 23.98 6.82
C VAL A 404 2.02 22.89 5.78
N VAL A 405 1.33 21.76 5.92
CA VAL A 405 1.42 20.65 4.95
C VAL A 405 0.87 21.07 3.58
N GLU A 406 -0.28 21.75 3.55
CA GLU A 406 -0.88 22.23 2.29
C GLU A 406 -0.03 23.32 1.63
N TYR A 407 0.54 24.25 2.40
CA TYR A 407 1.48 25.22 1.86
C TYR A 407 2.78 24.55 1.37
N GLY A 408 3.30 23.57 2.10
CA GLY A 408 4.45 22.76 1.69
C GLY A 408 4.19 22.04 0.37
N LYS A 409 2.97 21.49 0.18
CA LYS A 409 2.53 20.88 -1.08
C LYS A 409 2.48 21.90 -2.21
N PHE A 410 1.94 23.09 -1.98
CA PHE A 410 1.94 24.19 -2.95
C PHE A 410 3.38 24.60 -3.33
N CYS A 411 4.23 24.81 -2.33
CA CYS A 411 5.64 25.17 -2.49
C CYS A 411 6.42 24.13 -3.33
N ARG A 412 6.26 22.83 -3.05
CA ARG A 412 6.85 21.74 -3.83
C ARG A 412 6.33 21.71 -5.26
N THR A 413 5.01 21.79 -5.43
CA THR A 413 4.37 21.62 -6.74
C THR A 413 4.72 22.77 -7.68
N PHE A 414 4.57 24.02 -7.22
CA PHE A 414 4.69 25.20 -8.08
C PHE A 414 6.11 25.75 -8.15
N PHE A 415 6.82 25.81 -7.03
CA PHE A 415 8.15 26.42 -6.99
C PHE A 415 9.29 25.40 -7.08
N GLY A 416 9.03 24.12 -6.84
CA GLY A 416 10.10 23.13 -6.68
C GLY A 416 10.99 23.51 -5.50
N MET A 417 10.39 23.90 -4.39
CA MET A 417 11.06 24.21 -3.12
C MET A 417 10.43 23.38 -2.00
N CYS A 418 10.87 23.55 -0.74
CA CYS A 418 10.27 22.87 0.41
C CYS A 418 10.30 21.33 0.31
N LYS A 419 11.33 20.76 -0.33
CA LYS A 419 11.49 19.31 -0.51
C LYS A 419 11.39 18.53 0.80
N GLU A 420 12.09 19.03 1.81
CA GLU A 420 12.26 18.39 3.11
C GLU A 420 11.13 18.71 4.11
N TRP A 421 10.12 19.47 3.70
CA TRP A 421 8.98 19.78 4.56
C TRP A 421 8.07 18.56 4.70
N SER A 422 7.46 18.40 5.88
CA SER A 422 6.53 17.31 6.15
C SER A 422 5.42 17.23 5.09
N LYS A 423 5.00 16.00 4.83
CA LYS A 423 3.90 15.66 3.92
C LYS A 423 2.68 15.14 4.68
N VAL A 424 2.80 15.02 6.00
CA VAL A 424 1.79 14.47 6.90
C VAL A 424 1.48 15.53 7.96
N SER A 425 0.19 15.69 8.29
CA SER A 425 -0.25 16.58 9.36
C SER A 425 0.34 16.12 10.69
N SER A 426 0.86 17.05 11.49
CA SER A 426 1.24 16.75 12.88
C SER A 426 -0.01 16.30 13.65
N ALA A 427 0.10 15.19 14.38
CA ALA A 427 -1.04 14.53 15.02
C ALA A 427 -1.64 15.33 16.19
#